data_AF-A0A8S2Y7B4-F1
#
_entry.id   AF-A0A8S2Y7B4-F1
#
_cell.length_a   1.000
_cell.length_b   1.000
_cell.length_c   1.000
_cell.angle_alpha   90.00
_cell.angle_beta   90.00
_cell.angle_gamma   90.00
#
_symmetry.space_group_name_H-M   'P 1'
#
loop_
_entity.id
_entity.type
_entity.pdbx_description
1 polymer ?
#
loop_
_entity_poly.entity_id
_entity_poly.type
_entity_poly.pdbx_seq_one_letter_code
_entity_poly.pdbx_strand_id
1 'polypeptide(L)'
;VLVECTLGPGDRKLKKQSQSTTTVTDSSSQTSSKSRQQSVSSSKPVEKPTTDVIHRNLIQEQVDGQTIVNNHQYYCEKCLNETARQFSQPIVVYVTPWNPYGYDAAKLFISKFDYISPVWLSIKRNGVESYEISGTHDIDEKWMMTLRKLKPIIQIV
;
A
#
# COMPACT_ATOMS: atom_id res chain seq x y z
N VAL A 1 -5.07 7.41 -34.36
CA VAL A 1 -5.24 8.50 -33.35
C VAL A 1 -3.87 8.74 -32.75
N LEU A 2 -3.18 9.79 -33.19
CA LEU A 2 -1.90 10.22 -32.63
C LEU A 2 -2.20 11.09 -31.41
N VAL A 3 -1.65 10.73 -30.25
CA VAL A 3 -1.75 11.54 -29.03
C VAL A 3 -0.47 12.36 -28.94
N GLU A 4 -0.54 13.63 -29.33
CA GLU A 4 0.54 14.60 -29.07
C GLU A 4 0.51 14.99 -27.60
N CYS A 5 1.60 14.71 -26.88
CA CYS A 5 1.81 15.18 -25.51
C CYS A 5 2.40 16.60 -25.55
N THR A 6 1.57 17.62 -25.36
CA THR A 6 2.03 19.01 -25.21
C THR A 6 2.67 19.22 -23.83
N LEU A 7 4.00 19.32 -23.78
CA LEU A 7 4.75 19.80 -22.61
C LEU A 7 4.59 21.32 -22.51
N GLY A 8 4.06 21.80 -21.39
CA GLY A 8 3.93 23.23 -21.09
C GLY A 8 5.29 23.94 -20.89
N PRO A 9 5.31 25.29 -20.91
CA PRO A 9 6.55 26.07 -20.94
C PRO A 9 7.36 25.91 -19.66
N GLY A 10 8.63 25.57 -19.84
CA GLY A 10 9.61 25.49 -18.77
C GLY A 10 10.06 26.86 -18.30
N ASP A 11 10.39 26.94 -17.01
CA ASP A 11 11.52 27.71 -16.51
C ASP A 11 11.77 27.35 -15.04
N ARG A 12 12.79 26.54 -14.76
CA ARG A 12 13.41 26.51 -13.43
C ARG A 12 14.92 26.29 -13.57
N LYS A 13 15.65 27.34 -13.26
CA LYS A 13 17.10 27.49 -13.43
C LYS A 13 17.88 26.41 -12.66
N LEU A 14 18.84 25.81 -13.37
CA LEU A 14 19.88 24.96 -12.81
C LEU A 14 20.82 25.78 -11.92
N LYS A 15 21.01 25.37 -10.66
CA LYS A 15 22.09 25.87 -9.81
C LYS A 15 23.12 24.76 -9.64
N LYS A 16 24.28 24.94 -10.29
CA LYS A 16 25.51 24.16 -10.04
C LYS A 16 26.03 24.50 -8.65
N GLN A 17 26.39 23.49 -7.86
CA GLN A 17 27.38 23.64 -6.80
C GLN A 17 28.38 22.48 -6.85
N SER A 18 29.64 22.89 -6.85
CA SER A 18 30.85 22.10 -7.07
C SER A 18 31.17 21.13 -5.94
N GLN A 19 31.91 20.10 -6.32
CA GLN A 19 32.53 19.07 -5.49
C GLN A 19 33.59 19.63 -4.52
N SER A 20 33.75 18.98 -3.37
CA SER A 20 35.02 18.90 -2.67
C SER A 20 35.18 17.51 -2.04
N THR A 21 36.17 16.78 -2.56
CA THR A 21 36.68 15.49 -2.08
C THR A 21 37.36 15.66 -0.73
N THR A 22 37.10 14.77 0.23
CA THR A 22 38.07 14.43 1.27
C THR A 22 37.93 12.96 1.64
N THR A 23 39.02 12.23 1.43
CA THR A 23 39.27 10.84 1.81
C THR A 23 39.38 10.72 3.33
N VAL A 24 38.66 9.77 3.93
CA VAL A 24 38.99 9.20 5.25
C VAL A 24 38.78 7.69 5.21
N THR A 25 39.89 6.97 5.34
CA THR A 25 39.97 5.57 5.73
C THR A 25 39.56 5.41 7.19
N ASP A 26 38.75 4.39 7.50
CA ASP A 26 39.09 3.29 8.43
C ASP A 26 37.86 2.72 9.17
N SER A 27 37.96 1.42 9.44
CA SER A 27 37.36 0.69 10.55
C SER A 27 35.85 0.37 10.60
N SER A 28 35.60 -0.93 10.40
CA SER A 28 34.52 -1.74 10.96
C SER A 28 33.91 -1.20 12.25
N SER A 29 32.59 -1.05 12.28
CA SER A 29 31.82 -1.03 13.53
C SER A 29 30.43 -1.62 13.33
N GLN A 30 30.25 -2.79 13.96
CA GLN A 30 28.96 -3.40 14.23
C GLN A 30 28.06 -2.39 14.95
N THR A 31 26.85 -2.16 14.47
CA THR A 31 25.81 -1.50 15.25
C THR A 31 24.58 -2.38 15.33
N SER A 32 24.40 -2.89 16.55
CA SER A 32 23.27 -3.62 17.06
C SER A 32 22.01 -2.74 17.06
N SER A 33 21.06 -3.05 16.20
CA SER A 33 19.72 -2.46 16.26
C SER A 33 18.98 -3.04 17.46
N LYS A 34 18.96 -2.24 18.54
CA LYS A 34 18.19 -2.45 19.76
C LYS A 34 16.73 -2.74 19.42
N SER A 35 16.28 -3.95 19.79
CA SER A 35 14.89 -4.35 19.78
C SER A 35 14.10 -3.52 20.80
N ARG A 36 13.14 -2.74 20.31
CA ARG A 36 12.14 -2.09 21.16
C ARG A 36 11.15 -3.16 21.58
N GLN A 37 11.34 -3.71 22.78
CA GLN A 37 10.37 -4.61 23.41
C GLN A 37 9.08 -3.83 23.67
N GLN A 38 8.04 -4.11 22.88
CA GLN A 38 6.68 -3.70 23.19
C GLN A 38 6.12 -4.75 24.15
N SER A 39 5.84 -4.32 25.38
CA SER A 39 5.20 -5.11 26.42
C SER A 39 3.83 -5.59 25.94
N VAL A 40 3.70 -6.90 25.74
CA VAL A 40 2.43 -7.57 25.44
C VAL A 40 1.60 -7.59 26.72
N SER A 41 0.63 -6.68 26.82
CA SER A 41 -0.45 -6.81 27.79
C SER A 41 -1.39 -7.93 27.31
N SER A 42 -1.45 -9.00 28.07
CA SER A 42 -2.26 -10.19 27.84
C SER A 42 -3.77 -9.88 27.93
N SER A 43 -4.38 -9.49 26.81
CA SER A 43 -5.83 -9.52 26.65
C SER A 43 -6.27 -10.91 26.17
N LYS A 44 -7.29 -11.48 26.84
CA LYS A 44 -7.93 -12.77 26.53
C LYS A 44 -8.27 -12.91 25.03
N PRO A 45 -8.34 -14.13 24.45
CA PRO A 45 -8.75 -14.30 23.06
C PRO A 45 -10.19 -13.82 22.91
N VAL A 46 -10.37 -12.62 22.36
CA VAL A 46 -11.69 -12.13 21.94
C VAL A 46 -12.06 -12.96 20.73
N GLU A 47 -13.14 -13.74 20.83
CA GLU A 47 -13.68 -14.47 19.68
C GLU A 47 -13.93 -13.49 18.54
N LYS A 48 -13.39 -13.81 17.37
CA LYS A 48 -13.51 -12.94 16.20
C LYS A 48 -14.98 -12.86 15.79
N PRO A 49 -15.50 -11.66 15.45
CA PRO A 49 -16.89 -11.51 15.09
C PRO A 49 -17.20 -12.25 13.79
N THR A 50 -18.31 -12.98 13.82
CA THR A 50 -18.82 -13.75 12.68
C THR A 50 -19.75 -12.95 11.77
N THR A 51 -20.16 -11.76 12.21
CA THR A 51 -21.11 -10.87 11.52
C THR A 51 -20.46 -9.54 11.12
N ASP A 52 -20.99 -8.91 10.07
CA ASP A 52 -20.50 -7.62 9.57
C ASP A 52 -20.87 -6.45 10.49
N VAL A 53 -20.18 -5.32 10.31
CA VAL A 53 -20.34 -4.09 11.09
C VAL A 53 -21.77 -3.54 11.03
N ILE A 54 -22.50 -3.77 9.93
CA ILE A 54 -23.92 -3.40 9.79
C ILE A 54 -24.77 -4.17 10.80
N HIS A 55 -24.64 -5.50 10.84
CA HIS A 55 -25.43 -6.34 11.75
C HIS A 55 -25.06 -6.11 13.22
N ARG A 56 -23.86 -5.63 13.48
CA ARG A 56 -23.37 -5.27 14.82
C ARG A 56 -23.78 -3.85 15.25
N ASN A 57 -24.53 -3.14 14.41
CA ASN A 57 -24.99 -1.77 14.65
C ASN A 57 -23.84 -0.79 14.98
N LEU A 58 -22.69 -0.96 14.31
CA LEU A 58 -21.49 -0.13 14.52
C LEU A 58 -21.41 1.08 13.59
N ILE A 59 -22.34 1.19 12.62
CA ILE A 59 -22.46 2.35 11.75
C ILE A 59 -23.45 3.32 12.39
N GLN A 60 -22.93 4.37 13.02
CA GLN A 60 -23.71 5.35 13.78
C GLN A 60 -23.25 6.77 13.43
N GLU A 61 -24.14 7.76 13.54
CA GLU A 61 -23.77 9.16 13.33
C GLU A 61 -22.89 9.71 14.46
N GLN A 62 -23.16 9.29 15.69
CA GLN A 62 -22.42 9.67 16.90
C GLN A 62 -21.63 8.45 17.39
N VAL A 63 -20.34 8.39 17.08
CA VAL A 63 -19.46 7.26 17.42
C VAL A 63 -18.53 7.64 18.56
N ASP A 64 -18.49 6.80 19.60
CA ASP A 64 -17.53 6.94 20.68
C ASP A 64 -16.13 6.40 20.29
N GLY A 65 -15.08 7.08 20.75
CA GLY A 65 -13.70 6.70 20.48
C GLY A 65 -13.35 5.32 21.03
N GLN A 66 -13.88 4.93 22.19
CA GLN A 66 -13.65 3.59 22.73
C GLN A 66 -14.26 2.51 21.85
N THR A 67 -15.43 2.77 21.26
CA THR A 67 -16.04 1.85 20.31
C THR A 67 -15.12 1.60 19.11
N ILE A 68 -14.45 2.63 18.59
CA ILE A 68 -13.49 2.46 17.49
C ILE A 68 -12.29 1.64 17.94
N VAL A 69 -11.65 2.00 19.06
CA VAL A 69 -10.46 1.30 19.57
C VAL A 69 -10.77 -0.18 19.87
N ASN A 70 -11.96 -0.47 20.38
CA ASN A 70 -12.37 -1.84 20.71
C ASN A 70 -12.75 -2.67 19.47
N ASN A 71 -13.03 -2.05 18.32
CA ASN A 71 -13.57 -2.76 17.15
C ASN A 71 -12.73 -2.67 15.87
N HIS A 72 -11.77 -1.73 15.78
CA HIS A 72 -11.06 -1.44 14.53
C HIS A 72 -10.27 -2.63 13.93
N GLN A 73 -9.89 -3.61 14.77
CA GLN A 73 -9.13 -4.78 14.33
C GLN A 73 -10.02 -5.88 13.77
N TYR A 74 -11.32 -5.81 14.03
CA TYR A 74 -12.23 -6.89 13.73
C TYR A 74 -13.00 -6.65 12.43
N TYR A 75 -13.05 -7.69 11.60
CA TYR A 75 -13.85 -7.76 10.38
C TYR A 75 -14.57 -9.11 10.33
N CYS A 76 -15.63 -9.20 9.53
CA CYS A 76 -16.34 -10.46 9.32
C CYS A 76 -15.49 -11.42 8.45
N GLU A 77 -14.91 -12.45 9.07
CA GLU A 77 -14.09 -13.45 8.34
C GLU A 77 -14.92 -14.28 7.37
N LYS A 78 -16.15 -14.64 7.75
CA LYS A 78 -17.07 -15.42 6.88
C LYS A 78 -17.42 -14.66 5.60
N CYS A 79 -17.59 -13.34 5.72
CA CYS A 79 -17.93 -12.44 4.63
C CYS A 79 -16.80 -12.24 3.60
N LEU A 80 -15.57 -12.72 3.86
CA LEU A 80 -14.46 -12.64 2.89
C LEU A 80 -14.65 -13.59 1.70
N ASN A 81 -15.25 -14.74 1.96
CA ASN A 81 -15.46 -15.81 0.99
C ASN A 81 -16.85 -15.73 0.34
N GLU A 82 -17.70 -14.81 0.80
CA GLU A 82 -19.01 -14.59 0.22
C GLU A 82 -18.87 -13.92 -1.15
N THR A 83 -19.60 -14.45 -2.13
CA THR A 83 -19.61 -13.94 -3.51
C THR A 83 -20.37 -12.61 -3.63
N ALA A 84 -21.25 -12.32 -2.67
CA ALA A 84 -22.03 -11.08 -2.64
C ALA A 84 -21.21 -9.96 -1.99
N ARG A 85 -20.61 -9.10 -2.82
CA ARG A 85 -20.07 -7.83 -2.34
C ARG A 85 -21.21 -6.92 -1.92
N GLN A 86 -21.08 -6.29 -0.77
CA GLN A 86 -22.02 -5.26 -0.31
C GLN A 86 -22.03 -4.01 -1.21
N PHE A 87 -20.94 -3.80 -1.95
CA PHE A 87 -20.79 -2.72 -2.92
C PHE A 87 -20.69 -3.30 -4.33
N SER A 88 -21.53 -2.81 -5.23
CA SER A 88 -21.70 -3.36 -6.58
C SER A 88 -20.86 -2.66 -7.65
N GLN A 89 -20.39 -1.44 -7.39
CA GLN A 89 -19.61 -0.68 -8.36
C GLN A 89 -18.15 -1.15 -8.39
N PRO A 90 -17.40 -0.86 -9.46
CA PRO A 90 -15.99 -1.20 -9.54
C PRO A 90 -15.18 -0.57 -8.42
N ILE A 91 -14.29 -1.35 -7.80
CA ILE A 91 -13.41 -0.87 -6.73
C ILE A 91 -11.94 -0.91 -7.19
N VAL A 92 -11.26 0.23 -7.04
CA VAL A 92 -9.81 0.38 -7.20
C VAL A 92 -9.16 0.53 -5.83
N VAL A 93 -8.06 -0.18 -5.60
CA VAL A 93 -7.27 -0.07 -4.36
C VAL A 93 -5.84 0.34 -4.68
N TYR A 94 -5.34 1.35 -3.96
CA TYR A 94 -3.95 1.76 -4.02
C TYR A 94 -3.12 1.01 -2.99
N VAL A 95 -1.97 0.49 -3.41
CA VAL A 95 -1.01 -0.18 -2.53
C VAL A 95 0.33 0.52 -2.62
N THR A 96 0.93 0.85 -1.49
CA THR A 96 2.12 1.72 -1.44
C THR A 96 3.31 1.00 -0.79
N PRO A 97 4.54 1.14 -1.30
CA PRO A 97 5.71 0.41 -0.79
C PRO A 97 6.10 0.80 0.64
N TRP A 98 5.82 2.03 1.08
CA TRP A 98 6.11 2.50 2.44
C TRP A 98 5.11 2.02 3.51
N ASN A 99 4.02 1.37 3.11
CA ASN A 99 3.04 0.79 4.03
C ASN A 99 2.92 -0.72 3.78
N PRO A 100 3.74 -1.55 4.44
CA PRO A 100 3.78 -3.00 4.19
C PRO A 100 2.44 -3.69 4.48
N TYR A 101 1.65 -3.16 5.42
CA TYR A 101 0.32 -3.68 5.73
C TYR A 101 -0.62 -3.64 4.52
N GLY A 102 -0.43 -2.71 3.59
CA GLY A 102 -1.22 -2.62 2.36
C GLY A 102 -1.14 -3.87 1.49
N TYR A 103 0.02 -4.53 1.44
CA TYR A 103 0.22 -5.75 0.67
C TYR A 103 -0.55 -6.93 1.26
N ASP A 104 -0.60 -7.02 2.60
CA ASP A 104 -1.32 -8.05 3.32
C ASP A 104 -2.84 -7.83 3.26
N ALA A 105 -3.29 -6.58 3.46
CA ALA A 105 -4.69 -6.21 3.30
C ALA A 105 -5.20 -6.47 1.88
N ALA A 106 -4.39 -6.18 0.86
CA ALA A 106 -4.74 -6.45 -0.54
C ALA A 106 -4.98 -7.95 -0.80
N LYS A 107 -4.15 -8.84 -0.23
CA LYS A 107 -4.36 -10.29 -0.32
C LYS A 107 -5.60 -10.74 0.45
N LEU A 108 -5.78 -10.21 1.67
CA LEU A 108 -6.87 -10.60 2.57
C LEU A 108 -8.25 -10.25 2.01
N PHE A 109 -8.39 -9.06 1.42
CA PHE A 109 -9.66 -8.53 0.95
C PHE A 109 -9.81 -8.59 -0.58
N ILE A 110 -8.97 -9.36 -1.28
CA ILE A 110 -8.90 -9.37 -2.76
C ILE A 110 -10.24 -9.70 -3.44
N SER A 111 -11.09 -10.51 -2.82
CA SER A 111 -12.41 -10.84 -3.33
C SER A 111 -13.28 -9.59 -3.56
N LYS A 112 -13.05 -8.54 -2.76
CA LYS A 112 -13.79 -7.28 -2.81
C LYS A 112 -13.38 -6.36 -3.96
N PHE A 113 -12.16 -6.46 -4.48
CA PHE A 113 -11.60 -5.47 -5.40
C PHE A 113 -11.67 -5.89 -6.86
N ASP A 114 -11.75 -4.93 -7.79
CA ASP A 114 -11.70 -5.19 -9.23
C ASP A 114 -10.34 -4.79 -9.81
N TYR A 115 -9.77 -3.71 -9.29
CA TYR A 115 -8.49 -3.16 -9.68
C TYR A 115 -7.57 -2.96 -8.49
N ILE A 116 -6.29 -3.26 -8.66
CA ILE A 116 -5.23 -2.95 -7.70
C ILE A 116 -4.18 -2.11 -8.41
N SER A 117 -3.90 -0.91 -7.88
CA SER A 117 -2.87 -0.02 -8.41
C SER A 117 -1.71 0.13 -7.43
N PRO A 118 -0.61 -0.60 -7.65
CA PRO A 118 0.59 -0.43 -6.84
C PRO A 118 1.36 0.84 -7.20
N VAL A 119 1.65 1.68 -6.22
CA VAL A 119 2.31 2.98 -6.37
C VAL A 119 3.84 2.79 -6.34
N TRP A 120 4.38 2.18 -7.39
CA TRP A 120 5.82 1.90 -7.52
C TRP A 120 6.51 2.82 -8.52
N LEU A 121 5.85 3.08 -9.64
CA LEU A 121 6.50 3.66 -10.81
C LEU A 121 6.40 5.18 -10.80
N SER A 122 7.47 5.81 -11.24
CA SER A 122 7.52 7.26 -11.50
C SER A 122 8.21 7.52 -12.83
N ILE A 123 7.82 8.60 -13.51
CA ILE A 123 8.44 9.03 -14.76
C ILE A 123 9.39 10.19 -14.47
N LYS A 124 10.64 10.06 -14.88
CA LYS A 124 11.65 11.12 -14.82
C LYS A 124 11.98 11.59 -16.23
N ARG A 125 12.10 12.91 -16.40
CA ARG A 125 12.55 13.51 -17.66
C ARG A 125 14.06 13.73 -17.58
N ASN A 126 14.81 13.09 -18.47
CA ASN A 126 16.27 13.18 -18.52
C ASN A 126 16.78 14.12 -19.62
N GLY A 127 15.90 14.56 -20.53
CA GLY A 127 16.28 15.46 -21.63
C GLY A 127 15.08 15.91 -22.48
N VAL A 128 15.39 16.51 -23.64
CA VAL A 128 14.39 16.77 -24.67
C VAL A 128 13.92 15.41 -25.21
N GLU A 129 12.61 15.16 -25.17
CA GLU A 129 11.98 13.90 -25.61
C GLU A 129 12.57 12.62 -24.98
N SER A 130 13.25 12.73 -23.84
CA SER A 130 13.87 11.61 -23.13
C SER A 130 13.24 11.43 -21.76
N TYR A 131 12.59 10.27 -21.57
CA TYR A 131 11.89 9.88 -20.34
C TYR A 131 12.39 8.52 -19.88
N GLU A 132 12.51 8.38 -18.56
CA GLU A 132 12.91 7.16 -17.89
C GLU A 132 11.85 6.76 -16.86
N ILE A 133 11.52 5.47 -16.82
CA ILE A 133 10.68 4.90 -15.76
C ILE A 133 11.60 4.52 -14.59
N SER A 134 11.36 5.13 -13.44
CA SER A 134 12.02 4.84 -12.17
C SER A 134 11.10 4.06 -11.23
N GLY A 135 11.67 3.45 -10.18
CA GLY A 135 10.91 2.72 -9.15
C GLY A 135 10.65 1.25 -9.49
N THR A 136 11.32 0.71 -10.52
CA THR A 136 11.18 -0.70 -10.93
C THR A 136 11.68 -1.70 -9.89
N HIS A 137 12.51 -1.28 -8.94
CA HIS A 137 12.99 -2.11 -7.83
C HIS A 137 11.90 -2.43 -6.79
N ASP A 138 10.82 -1.65 -6.74
CA ASP A 138 9.69 -1.88 -5.82
C ASP A 138 8.67 -2.88 -6.38
N ILE A 139 8.85 -3.34 -7.64
CA ILE A 139 7.97 -4.31 -8.29
C ILE A 139 8.11 -5.66 -7.60
N ASP A 140 7.06 -6.10 -6.91
CA ASP A 140 6.98 -7.43 -6.31
C ASP A 140 6.19 -8.38 -7.22
N GLU A 141 6.90 -9.07 -8.12
CA GLU A 141 6.31 -10.06 -9.02
C GLU A 141 5.63 -11.22 -8.28
N LYS A 142 6.22 -11.66 -7.16
CA LYS A 142 5.70 -12.79 -6.38
C LYS A 142 4.37 -12.41 -5.74
N TRP A 143 4.26 -11.18 -5.23
CA TRP A 143 3.01 -10.65 -4.69
C TRP A 143 1.95 -10.54 -5.78
N MET A 144 2.28 -10.00 -6.96
CA MET A 144 1.34 -9.94 -8.10
C MET A 144 0.85 -11.34 -8.52
N MET A 145 1.74 -12.33 -8.60
CA MET A 145 1.37 -13.72 -8.88
C MET A 145 0.44 -14.30 -7.82
N THR A 146 0.69 -13.98 -6.54
CA THR A 146 -0.17 -14.40 -5.44
C THR A 146 -1.57 -13.83 -5.58
N LEU A 147 -1.71 -12.55 -5.92
CA LEU A 147 -3.01 -11.92 -6.15
C LEU A 147 -3.77 -12.58 -7.31
N ARG A 148 -3.10 -12.80 -8.45
CA ARG A 148 -3.72 -13.49 -9.61
C ARG A 148 -4.11 -14.93 -9.29
N LYS A 149 -3.37 -15.63 -8.43
CA LYS A 149 -3.74 -16.96 -7.95
C LYS A 149 -5.01 -16.92 -7.08
N LEU A 150 -5.15 -15.92 -6.21
CA LEU A 150 -6.31 -15.77 -5.34
C LEU A 150 -7.57 -15.32 -6.11
N LYS A 151 -7.42 -14.41 -7.09
CA LYS A 151 -8.50 -13.95 -7.95
C LYS A 151 -8.00 -13.82 -9.40
N PRO A 152 -8.21 -14.83 -10.26
CA PRO A 152 -7.68 -14.83 -11.64
C PRO A 152 -8.13 -13.66 -12.52
N ILE A 153 -9.32 -13.11 -12.23
CA ILE A 153 -9.91 -11.99 -12.97
C ILE A 153 -9.43 -10.60 -12.49
N ILE A 154 -8.59 -10.51 -11.45
CA ILE A 154 -8.14 -9.22 -10.90
C ILE A 154 -7.27 -8.46 -11.91
N GLN A 155 -7.48 -7.15 -12.04
CA GLN A 155 -6.65 -6.29 -12.87
C GLN A 155 -5.65 -5.52 -12.00
N ILE A 156 -4.36 -5.68 -12.29
CA ILE A 156 -3.29 -4.92 -11.63
C ILE A 156 -2.88 -3.82 -12.61
N VAL A 157 -3.08 -2.55 -12.23
CA VAL A 157 -3.02 -1.37 -13.10
C VAL A 157 -1.95 -0.37 -12.69
#